data_AF-A0A1X7IWC9-F1
#
_entry.id   AF-A0A1X7IWC9-F1
#
_cell.length_a   1.000
_cell.length_b   1.000
_cell.length_c   1.000
_cell.angle_alpha   90.00
_cell.angle_beta   90.00
_cell.angle_gamma   90.00
#
_symmetry.space_group_name_H-M   'P 1'
#
loop_
_entity.id
_entity.type
_entity.pdbx_description
1 polymer ?
#
loop_
_entity_poly.entity_id
_entity_poly.type
_entity_poly.pdbx_seq_one_letter_code
_entity_poly.pdbx_strand_id
1 'polypeptide(L)'
;MAYNITLEGKNKVIAERMLKNVAILFDRCNIAYWIEGGTLLGIKRENRLLPWDNDVDMSINQDQLDKLDHFYAELKKAGYRVRTRCFNETTEFFVKGNIRMLKIREKRFFGMIKGAVCLDVFIKYQHGENSYWEIDNKTKFVPSKFYSTFASIAFKDFNYKIPARTDEYLTYRYGDWQKQVKTWDTSKDDNAIA
;
A
#
# COMPACT_ATOMS: atom_id res chain seq x y z
N MET A 1 10.82 -3.45 -7.73
CA MET A 1 12.05 -2.68 -7.37
C MET A 1 11.92 -1.99 -6.01
N ALA A 2 12.75 -2.42 -5.06
CA ALA A 2 12.94 -1.81 -3.75
C ALA A 2 13.56 -0.39 -3.85
N TYR A 3 13.21 0.50 -2.93
CA TYR A 3 13.83 1.82 -2.83
C TYR A 3 15.15 1.75 -2.05
N ASN A 4 16.14 2.56 -2.46
CA ASN A 4 17.45 2.63 -1.79
C ASN A 4 17.39 3.52 -0.53
N ILE A 5 16.54 3.16 0.43
CA ILE A 5 16.41 3.78 1.75
C ILE A 5 15.94 2.75 2.77
N THR A 6 16.05 3.07 4.06
CA THR A 6 15.36 2.41 5.16
C THR A 6 14.40 3.37 5.86
N LEU A 7 13.38 2.86 6.55
CA LEU A 7 12.45 3.63 7.38
C LEU A 7 13.03 3.94 8.76
N GLU A 8 14.21 4.56 8.77
CA GLU A 8 14.92 4.95 9.98
C GLU A 8 15.16 6.47 10.02
N GLY A 9 15.44 6.99 11.23
CA GLY A 9 15.75 8.39 11.45
C GLY A 9 14.74 9.34 10.79
N LYS A 10 15.23 10.22 9.91
CA LYS A 10 14.37 11.18 9.18
C LYS A 10 13.34 10.52 8.27
N ASN A 11 13.66 9.37 7.67
CA ASN A 11 12.75 8.68 6.75
C ASN A 11 11.56 8.10 7.49
N LYS A 12 11.76 7.58 8.71
CA LYS A 12 10.67 7.15 9.59
C LYS A 12 9.67 8.28 9.84
N VAL A 13 10.15 9.45 10.23
CA VAL A 13 9.29 10.61 10.53
C VAL A 13 8.50 11.04 9.30
N ILE A 14 9.15 11.04 8.13
CA ILE A 14 8.48 11.35 6.86
C ILE A 14 7.43 10.28 6.53
N ALA A 15 7.75 9.00 6.70
CA ALA A 15 6.85 7.88 6.42
C ALA A 15 5.60 7.90 7.30
N GLU A 16 5.75 8.07 8.61
CA GLU A 16 4.62 8.19 9.56
C GLU A 16 3.73 9.39 9.21
N ARG A 17 4.33 10.55 8.87
CA ARG A 17 3.59 11.74 8.42
C ARG A 17 2.86 11.50 7.10
N MET A 18 3.54 10.91 6.11
CA MET A 18 2.94 10.62 4.80
C MET A 18 1.78 9.65 4.92
N LEU A 19 1.93 8.59 5.71
CA LEU A 19 0.88 7.61 5.97
C LEU A 19 -0.39 8.28 6.50
N LYS A 20 -0.26 9.10 7.54
CA LYS A 20 -1.38 9.84 8.13
C LYS A 20 -2.01 10.82 7.14
N ASN A 21 -1.20 11.64 6.47
CA ASN A 21 -1.70 12.68 5.58
C ASN A 21 -2.44 12.08 4.38
N VAL A 22 -1.91 11.02 3.78
CA VAL A 22 -2.55 10.34 2.64
C VAL A 22 -3.83 9.63 3.08
N ALA A 23 -3.85 9.00 4.26
CA ALA A 23 -5.08 8.46 4.85
C ALA A 23 -6.18 9.51 5.00
N ILE A 24 -5.86 10.69 5.57
CA ILE A 24 -6.80 11.82 5.68
C ILE A 24 -7.33 12.25 4.30
N LEU A 25 -6.47 12.23 3.28
CA LEU A 25 -6.88 12.59 1.92
C LEU A 25 -7.78 11.54 1.29
N PHE A 26 -7.57 10.25 1.54
CA PHE A 26 -8.50 9.20 1.14
C PHE A 26 -9.87 9.41 1.78
N ASP A 27 -9.93 9.65 3.10
CA ASP A 27 -11.18 9.91 3.82
C ASP A 27 -11.92 11.13 3.25
N ARG A 28 -11.20 12.23 3.00
CA ARG A 28 -11.77 13.46 2.40
C ARG A 28 -12.30 13.24 0.98
N CYS A 29 -11.65 12.38 0.20
CA CYS A 29 -12.08 12.04 -1.15
C CYS A 29 -13.10 10.89 -1.18
N ASN A 30 -13.56 10.41 -0.02
CA ASN A 30 -14.46 9.27 0.11
C ASN A 30 -13.97 8.01 -0.63
N ILE A 31 -12.66 7.76 -0.57
CA ILE A 31 -12.02 6.58 -1.17
C ILE A 31 -11.83 5.53 -0.08
N ALA A 32 -12.45 4.36 -0.26
CA ALA A 32 -12.22 3.23 0.61
C ALA A 32 -10.79 2.73 0.43
N TYR A 33 -10.03 2.64 1.53
CA TYR A 33 -8.64 2.23 1.54
C TYR A 33 -8.33 1.32 2.73
N TRP A 34 -7.16 0.69 2.73
CA TRP A 34 -6.56 0.09 3.92
C TRP A 34 -5.03 0.18 3.86
N ILE A 35 -4.38 0.03 5.02
CA ILE A 35 -2.93 -0.18 5.08
C ILE A 35 -2.58 -1.63 4.74
N GLU A 36 -1.48 -1.84 4.03
CA GLU A 36 -1.17 -3.10 3.34
C GLU A 36 0.26 -3.57 3.68
N GLY A 37 0.59 -4.82 3.33
CA GLY A 37 1.96 -5.28 3.24
C GLY A 37 2.78 -5.14 4.53
N GLY A 38 4.04 -4.71 4.37
CA GLY A 38 4.97 -4.51 5.50
C GLY A 38 4.49 -3.45 6.49
N THR A 39 3.75 -2.45 5.99
CA THR A 39 3.13 -1.40 6.82
C THR A 39 2.08 -1.99 7.77
N LEU A 40 1.14 -2.80 7.25
CA LEU A 40 0.15 -3.49 8.09
C LEU A 40 0.83 -4.45 9.07
N LEU A 41 1.76 -5.27 8.59
CA LEU A 41 2.48 -6.25 9.40
C LEU A 41 3.21 -5.59 10.57
N GLY A 42 3.98 -4.53 10.30
CA GLY A 42 4.73 -3.81 11.33
C GLY A 42 3.82 -3.16 12.37
N ILE A 43 2.77 -2.48 11.93
CA ILE A 43 1.83 -1.81 12.84
C ILE A 43 1.10 -2.85 13.70
N LYS A 44 0.60 -3.94 13.10
CA LYS A 44 -0.15 -4.97 13.83
C LYS A 44 0.73 -5.77 14.79
N ARG A 45 1.98 -6.09 14.41
CA ARG A 45 2.87 -6.94 15.21
C ARG A 45 3.66 -6.17 16.27
N GLU A 46 4.16 -4.99 15.92
CA GLU A 46 5.18 -4.29 16.70
C GLU A 46 4.82 -2.83 16.98
N ASN A 47 3.61 -2.40 16.59
CA ASN A 47 3.13 -1.02 16.75
C ASN A 47 4.10 0.02 16.20
N ARG A 48 4.72 -0.27 15.05
CA ARG A 48 5.72 0.58 14.37
C ARG A 48 5.81 0.24 12.88
N LEU A 49 6.27 1.19 12.07
CA LEU A 49 6.77 0.86 10.73
C LEU A 49 8.08 0.05 10.86
N LEU A 50 8.25 -0.97 10.02
CA LEU A 50 9.44 -1.82 10.07
C LEU A 50 10.67 -1.02 9.61
N PRO A 51 11.75 -0.92 10.40
CA PRO A 51 12.90 -0.08 10.08
C PRO A 51 13.59 -0.47 8.78
N TRP A 52 13.63 -1.75 8.48
CA TRP A 52 14.27 -2.31 7.28
C TRP A 52 13.41 -2.21 6.01
N ASP A 53 12.14 -1.80 6.14
CA ASP A 53 11.31 -1.51 4.97
C ASP A 53 11.80 -0.22 4.30
N ASN A 54 11.40 -0.01 3.04
CA ASN A 54 11.86 1.09 2.21
C ASN A 54 10.72 1.98 1.65
N ASP A 55 9.48 1.66 2.00
CA ASP A 55 8.25 2.31 1.58
C ASP A 55 7.13 2.13 2.62
N VAL A 56 6.01 2.78 2.33
CA VAL A 56 4.76 2.61 3.07
C VAL A 56 3.70 2.14 2.10
N ASP A 57 2.91 1.14 2.50
CA ASP A 57 1.98 0.44 1.63
C ASP A 57 0.54 0.70 2.04
N MET A 58 -0.27 1.11 1.07
CA MET A 58 -1.72 1.19 1.16
C MET A 58 -2.36 0.50 -0.04
N SER A 59 -3.67 0.27 0.01
CA SER A 59 -4.40 -0.30 -1.11
C SER A 59 -5.81 0.24 -1.20
N ILE A 60 -6.34 0.19 -2.43
CA ILE A 60 -7.73 0.47 -2.77
C ILE A 60 -8.22 -0.62 -3.74
N ASN A 61 -9.53 -0.82 -3.81
CA ASN A 61 -10.14 -1.65 -4.85
C ASN A 61 -10.29 -0.86 -6.16
N GLN A 62 -10.34 -1.57 -7.29
CA GLN A 62 -10.52 -0.97 -8.63
C GLN A 62 -11.80 -0.15 -8.79
N ASP A 63 -12.82 -0.39 -7.95
CA ASP A 63 -14.08 0.35 -7.94
C ASP A 63 -13.94 1.78 -7.40
N GLN A 64 -12.76 2.15 -6.87
CA GLN A 64 -12.44 3.51 -6.42
C GLN A 64 -11.75 4.36 -7.49
N LEU A 65 -11.49 3.81 -8.68
CA LEU A 65 -10.67 4.48 -9.71
C LEU A 65 -11.31 5.77 -10.25
N ASP A 66 -12.63 5.87 -10.26
CA ASP A 66 -13.40 7.04 -10.67
C ASP A 66 -13.15 8.27 -9.79
N LYS A 67 -12.73 8.08 -8.54
CA LYS A 67 -12.42 9.15 -7.57
C LYS A 67 -10.99 9.68 -7.69
N LEU A 68 -10.14 9.05 -8.50
CA LEU A 68 -8.71 9.37 -8.51
C LEU A 68 -8.39 10.77 -9.05
N ASP A 69 -9.19 11.32 -9.95
CA ASP A 69 -8.94 12.67 -10.48
C ASP A 69 -9.04 13.74 -9.37
N HIS A 70 -10.08 13.63 -8.54
CA HIS A 70 -10.21 14.51 -7.37
C HIS A 70 -9.07 14.27 -6.37
N PHE A 71 -8.74 13.02 -6.08
CA PHE A 71 -7.66 12.66 -5.17
C PHE A 71 -6.28 13.16 -5.63
N TYR A 72 -5.98 13.12 -6.93
CA TYR A 72 -4.76 13.68 -7.49
C TYR A 72 -4.68 15.20 -7.29
N ALA A 73 -5.79 15.91 -7.45
CA ALA A 73 -5.85 17.34 -7.19
C ALA A 73 -5.54 17.67 -5.73
N GLU A 74 -6.15 16.93 -4.79
CA GLU A 74 -5.93 17.12 -3.35
C GLU A 74 -4.50 16.74 -2.93
N LEU A 75 -3.94 15.65 -3.46
CA LEU A 75 -2.53 15.31 -3.26
C LEU A 75 -1.60 16.41 -3.77
N LYS A 76 -1.88 16.98 -4.95
CA LYS A 76 -1.07 18.07 -5.52
C LYS A 76 -1.11 19.32 -4.63
N LYS A 77 -2.29 19.69 -4.13
CA LYS A 77 -2.49 20.82 -3.19
C LYS A 77 -1.73 20.58 -1.88
N ALA A 78 -1.74 19.35 -1.38
CA ALA A 78 -1.02 18.94 -0.17
C ALA A 78 0.50 18.80 -0.35
N GLY A 79 1.06 19.21 -1.50
CA GLY A 79 2.51 19.18 -1.73
C GLY A 79 3.06 17.82 -2.16
N TYR A 80 2.20 16.88 -2.57
CA TYR A 80 2.62 15.59 -3.09
C TYR A 80 2.80 15.61 -4.62
N ARG A 81 3.69 14.73 -5.08
CA ARG A 81 3.82 14.28 -6.46
C ARG A 81 3.31 12.85 -6.52
N VAL A 82 2.52 12.56 -7.54
CA VAL A 82 2.03 11.21 -7.83
C VAL A 82 2.61 10.73 -9.14
N ARG A 83 2.99 9.45 -9.21
CA ARG A 83 3.22 8.75 -10.47
C ARG A 83 2.29 7.54 -10.53
N THR A 84 1.48 7.48 -11.56
CA THR A 84 0.64 6.33 -11.86
C THR A 84 1.47 5.28 -12.62
N ARG A 85 1.20 4.02 -12.33
CA ARG A 85 1.73 2.86 -13.06
C ARG A 85 0.56 2.07 -13.59
N CYS A 86 0.68 1.61 -14.82
CA CYS A 86 -0.30 0.77 -15.47
C CYS A 86 0.26 -0.63 -15.71
N PHE A 87 -0.62 -1.59 -15.99
CA PHE A 87 -0.22 -2.89 -16.51
C PHE A 87 0.35 -2.73 -17.92
N ASN A 88 1.46 -3.42 -18.20
CA ASN A 88 2.13 -3.35 -19.49
C ASN A 88 1.54 -4.36 -20.49
N GLU A 89 0.95 -5.44 -20.01
CA GLU A 89 0.38 -6.53 -20.79
C GLU A 89 -1.04 -6.85 -20.31
N THR A 90 -1.82 -7.46 -21.20
CA THR A 90 -3.13 -8.05 -20.85
C THR A 90 -2.91 -9.50 -20.46
N THR A 91 -3.49 -9.91 -19.34
CA THR A 91 -3.49 -11.28 -18.83
C THR A 91 -4.93 -11.72 -18.55
N GLU A 92 -5.12 -12.89 -17.95
CA GLU A 92 -6.42 -13.34 -17.45
C GLU A 92 -7.01 -12.36 -16.39
N PHE A 93 -6.16 -11.72 -15.59
CA PHE A 93 -6.60 -10.89 -14.45
C PHE A 93 -6.47 -9.38 -14.71
N PHE A 94 -5.63 -8.97 -15.66
CA PHE A 94 -5.26 -7.57 -15.86
C PHE A 94 -5.43 -7.14 -17.31
N VAL A 95 -5.83 -5.88 -17.51
CA VAL A 95 -5.94 -5.28 -18.84
C VAL A 95 -4.82 -4.26 -19.03
N LYS A 96 -4.09 -4.36 -20.14
CA LYS A 96 -3.03 -3.40 -20.51
C LYS A 96 -3.55 -1.96 -20.42
N GLY A 97 -2.75 -1.08 -19.81
CA GLY A 97 -3.09 0.33 -19.63
C GLY A 97 -3.97 0.65 -18.42
N ASN A 98 -4.63 -0.34 -17.80
CA ASN A 98 -5.33 -0.12 -16.53
C ASN A 98 -4.34 0.20 -15.40
N ILE A 99 -4.77 1.02 -14.44
CA ILE A 99 -3.92 1.51 -13.35
C ILE A 99 -3.65 0.38 -12.35
N ARG A 100 -2.38 0.03 -12.12
CA ARG A 100 -1.99 -1.02 -11.17
C ARG A 100 -1.52 -0.48 -9.82
N MET A 101 -0.91 0.71 -9.81
CA MET A 101 -0.49 1.35 -8.56
C MET A 101 -0.23 2.85 -8.71
N LEU A 102 -0.32 3.56 -7.58
CA LEU A 102 0.11 4.94 -7.43
C LEU A 102 1.38 4.99 -6.60
N LYS A 103 2.32 5.87 -6.98
CA LYS A 103 3.55 6.15 -6.24
C LYS A 103 3.54 7.59 -5.77
N ILE A 104 3.33 7.80 -4.47
CA ILE A 104 3.16 9.11 -3.85
C ILE A 104 4.45 9.50 -3.13
N ARG A 105 4.94 10.71 -3.38
CA ARG A 105 6.15 11.27 -2.73
C ARG A 105 5.97 12.75 -2.44
N GLU A 106 6.60 13.24 -1.39
CA GLU A 106 6.69 14.68 -1.15
C GLU A 106 7.41 15.40 -2.30
N LYS A 107 6.95 16.59 -2.64
CA LYS A 107 7.71 17.55 -3.44
C LYS A 107 8.70 18.28 -2.54
N ARG A 108 9.92 18.46 -3.02
CA ARG A 108 10.98 19.25 -2.37
C ARG A 108 11.53 20.29 -3.33
N PHE A 109 12.11 21.35 -2.77
CA PHE A 109 12.72 22.46 -3.51
C PHE A 109 11.80 22.99 -4.62
N PHE A 110 10.67 23.58 -4.23
CA PHE A 110 9.64 24.10 -5.14
C PHE A 110 9.10 23.09 -6.16
N GLY A 111 9.21 21.78 -5.89
CA GLY A 111 8.74 20.71 -6.76
C GLY A 111 9.78 20.15 -7.74
N MET A 112 11.02 20.65 -7.70
CA MET A 112 12.10 20.18 -8.57
C MET A 112 12.61 18.79 -8.18
N ILE A 113 12.52 18.41 -6.91
CA ILE A 113 13.08 17.15 -6.40
C ILE A 113 11.99 16.34 -5.68
N LYS A 114 12.02 15.02 -5.85
CA LYS A 114 11.15 14.09 -5.11
C LYS A 114 11.75 13.75 -3.74
N GLY A 115 10.90 13.63 -2.73
CA GLY A 115 11.27 13.02 -1.45
C GLY A 115 11.76 11.58 -1.62
N ALA A 116 12.55 11.11 -0.64
CA ALA A 116 13.12 9.77 -0.69
C ALA A 116 12.08 8.67 -0.41
N VAL A 117 11.30 8.85 0.66
CA VAL A 117 10.20 7.94 1.06
C VAL A 117 9.12 7.91 -0.01
N CYS A 118 8.66 6.70 -0.33
CA CYS A 118 7.52 6.46 -1.19
C CYS A 118 6.37 5.87 -0.38
N LEU A 119 5.16 6.34 -0.66
CA LEU A 119 3.95 5.63 -0.29
C LEU A 119 3.39 5.02 -1.58
N ASP A 120 3.34 3.70 -1.61
CA ASP A 120 2.80 2.92 -2.72
C ASP A 120 1.33 2.56 -2.41
N VAL A 121 0.44 2.84 -3.37
CA VAL A 121 -0.98 2.47 -3.30
C VAL A 121 -1.23 1.42 -4.37
N PHE A 122 -1.46 0.17 -3.96
CA PHE A 122 -1.80 -0.91 -4.90
C PHE A 122 -3.29 -0.90 -5.23
N ILE A 123 -3.61 -1.13 -6.50
CA ILE A 123 -4.99 -1.32 -6.94
C ILE A 123 -5.28 -2.82 -6.95
N LYS A 124 -6.34 -3.25 -6.25
CA LYS A 124 -6.80 -4.64 -6.24
C LYS A 124 -7.92 -4.83 -7.27
N TYR A 125 -7.75 -5.86 -8.09
CA TYR A 125 -8.70 -6.27 -9.13
C TYR A 125 -9.38 -7.57 -8.68
N GLN A 126 -10.70 -7.55 -8.50
CA GLN A 126 -11.43 -8.77 -8.13
C GLN A 126 -11.77 -9.58 -9.37
N HIS A 127 -11.50 -10.89 -9.33
CA HIS A 127 -11.91 -11.86 -10.32
C HIS A 127 -12.38 -13.14 -9.60
N GLY A 128 -13.67 -13.47 -9.73
CA GLY A 128 -14.29 -14.54 -8.94
C GLY A 128 -14.19 -14.30 -7.43
N GLU A 129 -13.68 -15.30 -6.71
CA GLU A 129 -13.52 -15.26 -5.25
C GLU A 129 -12.17 -14.68 -4.78
N ASN A 130 -11.32 -14.23 -5.71
CA ASN A 130 -9.97 -13.74 -5.43
C ASN A 130 -9.76 -12.29 -5.89
N SER A 131 -8.85 -11.61 -5.20
CA SER A 131 -8.41 -10.26 -5.53
C SER A 131 -6.94 -10.26 -5.90
N TYR A 132 -6.63 -9.74 -7.08
CA TYR A 132 -5.35 -9.81 -7.75
C TYR A 132 -4.67 -8.43 -7.82
N TRP A 133 -3.34 -8.43 -7.80
CA TRP A 133 -2.49 -7.27 -8.10
C TRP A 133 -1.13 -7.72 -8.59
N GLU A 134 -0.31 -6.81 -9.11
CA GLU A 134 1.01 -7.15 -9.65
C GLU A 134 2.12 -6.35 -8.98
N ILE A 135 3.16 -7.07 -8.52
CA ILE A 135 4.40 -6.49 -8.01
C ILE A 135 5.58 -7.12 -8.77
N ASP A 136 6.40 -6.29 -9.40
CA ASP A 136 7.62 -6.73 -10.10
C ASP A 136 7.36 -7.82 -11.15
N ASN A 137 6.28 -7.65 -11.94
CA ASN A 137 5.78 -8.61 -12.94
C ASN A 137 5.36 -9.97 -12.36
N LYS A 138 5.17 -10.07 -11.04
CA LYS A 138 4.58 -11.25 -10.39
C LYS A 138 3.14 -10.94 -10.03
N THR A 139 2.23 -11.75 -10.55
CA THR A 139 0.83 -11.75 -10.10
C THR A 139 0.79 -12.22 -8.66
N LYS A 140 0.07 -11.47 -7.85
CA LYS A 140 -0.28 -11.84 -6.49
C LYS A 140 -1.78 -11.88 -6.34
N PHE A 141 -2.26 -12.74 -5.44
CA PHE A 141 -3.68 -12.82 -5.11
C PHE A 141 -3.90 -13.19 -3.65
N VAL A 142 -5.09 -12.84 -3.16
CA VAL A 142 -5.66 -13.42 -1.94
C VAL A 142 -7.16 -13.63 -2.13
N PRO A 143 -7.81 -14.48 -1.32
CA PRO A 143 -9.27 -14.53 -1.25
C PRO A 143 -9.89 -13.15 -1.01
N SER A 144 -10.86 -12.75 -1.83
CA SER A 144 -11.51 -11.43 -1.80
C SER A 144 -12.22 -11.14 -0.48
N LYS A 145 -12.54 -12.18 0.31
CA LYS A 145 -13.09 -12.02 1.66
C LYS A 145 -12.22 -11.10 2.54
N PHE A 146 -10.91 -11.04 2.32
CA PHE A 146 -10.00 -10.16 3.08
C PHE A 146 -10.15 -8.68 2.74
N TYR A 147 -10.65 -8.33 1.55
CA TYR A 147 -10.82 -6.95 1.09
C TYR A 147 -12.31 -6.54 0.97
N SER A 148 -13.20 -7.30 1.62
CA SER A 148 -14.65 -7.08 1.60
C SER A 148 -15.15 -6.19 2.74
N THR A 149 -14.51 -6.26 3.90
CA THR A 149 -14.90 -5.55 5.12
C THR A 149 -13.65 -5.08 5.85
N PHE A 150 -13.75 -3.92 6.51
CA PHE A 150 -12.61 -3.26 7.13
C PHE A 150 -12.88 -2.94 8.60
N ALA A 151 -11.89 -3.18 9.44
CA ALA A 151 -11.82 -2.72 10.82
C ALA A 151 -10.92 -1.49 10.93
N SER A 152 -10.73 -1.00 12.15
CA SER A 152 -9.81 0.10 12.44
C SER A 152 -8.72 -0.33 13.41
N ILE A 153 -7.52 0.20 13.22
CA ILE A 153 -6.38 0.06 14.13
C ILE A 153 -5.81 1.44 14.46
N ALA A 154 -5.58 1.70 15.75
CA ALA A 154 -4.90 2.91 16.19
C ALA A 154 -3.39 2.75 15.98
N PHE A 155 -2.77 3.73 15.33
CA PHE A 155 -1.32 3.86 15.26
C PHE A 155 -0.94 5.33 15.39
N LYS A 156 -0.12 5.65 16.40
CA LYS A 156 0.12 7.03 16.85
C LYS A 156 -1.20 7.72 17.19
N ASP A 157 -1.50 8.85 16.57
CA ASP A 157 -2.66 9.70 16.81
C ASP A 157 -3.72 9.59 15.70
N PHE A 158 -3.75 8.47 14.96
CA PHE A 158 -4.67 8.24 13.86
C PHE A 158 -5.20 6.80 13.83
N ASN A 159 -6.44 6.63 13.35
CA ASN A 159 -7.08 5.33 13.16
C ASN A 159 -7.07 4.95 11.68
N TYR A 160 -6.36 3.88 11.35
CA TYR A 160 -6.23 3.39 9.97
C TYR A 160 -7.22 2.26 9.70
N LYS A 161 -7.66 2.14 8.45
CA LYS A 161 -8.43 0.99 7.98
C LYS A 161 -7.52 -0.21 7.72
N ILE A 162 -7.97 -1.38 8.15
CA ILE A 162 -7.32 -2.69 7.95
C ILE A 162 -8.36 -3.73 7.56
N PRO A 163 -8.00 -4.83 6.87
CA PRO A 163 -8.89 -5.96 6.69
C PRO A 163 -9.58 -6.36 8.00
N ALA A 164 -10.90 -6.54 8.03
CA ALA A 164 -11.59 -6.97 9.27
C ALA A 164 -11.04 -8.32 9.77
N ARG A 165 -10.65 -9.19 8.84
CA ARG A 165 -9.98 -10.48 9.09
C ARG A 165 -8.46 -10.37 9.06
N THR A 166 -7.89 -9.35 9.69
CA THR A 166 -6.44 -9.05 9.62
C THR A 166 -5.56 -10.23 10.02
N ASP A 167 -5.89 -10.94 11.09
CA ASP A 167 -5.04 -12.04 11.57
C ASP A 167 -5.03 -13.21 10.59
N GLU A 168 -6.21 -13.59 10.06
CA GLU A 168 -6.35 -14.60 9.01
C GLU A 168 -5.61 -14.18 7.71
N TYR A 169 -5.72 -12.89 7.35
CA TYR A 169 -5.03 -12.31 6.21
C TYR A 169 -3.50 -12.36 6.36
N LEU A 170 -2.97 -11.96 7.51
CA LEU A 170 -1.53 -11.99 7.78
C LEU A 170 -1.02 -13.42 7.86
N THR A 171 -1.80 -14.36 8.42
CA THR A 171 -1.46 -15.78 8.40
C THR A 171 -1.43 -16.33 6.98
N TYR A 172 -2.39 -15.96 6.13
CA TYR A 172 -2.38 -16.35 4.72
C TYR A 172 -1.09 -15.86 4.05
N ARG A 173 -0.78 -14.56 4.16
CA ARG A 173 0.36 -13.92 3.49
C ARG A 173 1.73 -14.35 4.01
N TYR A 174 1.88 -14.51 5.33
CA TYR A 174 3.18 -14.57 5.99
C TYR A 174 3.37 -15.81 6.89
N GLY A 175 2.38 -16.69 7.01
CA GLY A 175 2.43 -17.85 7.91
C GLY A 175 2.39 -17.43 9.39
N ASP A 176 3.39 -17.85 10.18
CA ASP A 176 3.55 -17.44 11.59
C ASP A 176 4.05 -16.00 11.69
N TRP A 177 3.21 -15.06 11.26
CA TRP A 177 3.55 -13.65 11.06
C TRP A 177 3.98 -12.94 12.34
N GLN A 178 3.58 -13.47 13.50
CA GLN A 178 3.94 -12.95 14.82
C GLN A 178 5.43 -13.15 15.13
N LYS A 179 6.09 -14.12 14.49
CA LYS A 179 7.54 -14.30 14.58
C LYS A 179 8.23 -13.52 13.48
N GLN A 180 9.24 -12.74 13.87
CA GLN A 180 10.04 -12.01 12.90
C GLN A 180 10.94 -12.96 12.11
N VAL A 181 10.80 -12.95 10.78
CA VAL A 181 11.72 -13.62 9.85
C VAL A 181 12.74 -12.59 9.35
N LYS A 182 14.03 -12.83 9.60
CA LYS A 182 15.11 -11.86 9.30
C LYS A 182 15.47 -11.78 7.81
N THR A 183 15.22 -12.83 7.04
CA THR A 183 15.63 -12.96 5.64
C THR A 183 14.44 -13.02 4.68
N TRP A 184 13.32 -12.38 5.04
CA TRP A 184 12.09 -12.41 4.26
C TRP A 184 12.25 -11.68 2.91
N ASP A 185 11.90 -12.36 1.82
CA ASP A 185 11.87 -11.86 0.46
C ASP A 185 10.44 -11.92 -0.09
N THR A 186 9.80 -10.76 -0.26
CA THR A 186 8.42 -10.66 -0.78
C THR A 186 8.22 -11.27 -2.16
N SER A 187 9.29 -11.50 -2.92
CA SER A 187 9.24 -12.11 -4.23
C SER A 187 9.35 -13.63 -4.20
N LYS A 188 9.62 -14.24 -3.04
CA LYS A 188 9.82 -15.69 -2.87
C LYS A 188 8.97 -16.28 -1.76
N ASP A 189 8.89 -15.59 -0.63
CA ASP A 189 8.32 -16.13 0.61
C ASP A 189 6.84 -15.77 0.79
N ASP A 190 6.35 -14.81 0.00
CA ASP A 190 4.97 -14.33 0.10
C ASP A 190 3.99 -15.33 -0.52
N ASN A 191 3.15 -15.93 0.33
CA ASN A 191 2.16 -16.94 -0.07
C ASN A 191 1.06 -16.39 -1.00
N ALA A 192 1.00 -15.07 -1.23
CA ALA A 192 0.12 -14.50 -2.24
C ALA A 192 0.66 -14.61 -3.66
N ILE A 193 1.90 -15.04 -3.89
CA ILE A 193 2.44 -15.21 -5.25
C ILE A 193 1.67 -16.34 -5.96
N ALA A 194 1.19 -16.04 -7.17
CA ALA A 194 0.53 -17.03 -8.03
C ALA A 194 1.52 -18.02 -8.64
#